data_AF-A0A832HSU8-F1
#
_entry.id   AF-A0A832HSU8-F1
#
_cell.length_a   1.000
_cell.length_b   1.000
_cell.length_c   1.000
_cell.angle_alpha   90.00
_cell.angle_beta   90.00
_cell.angle_gamma   90.00
#
_symmetry.space_group_name_H-M   'P 1'
#
loop_
_entity.id
_entity.type
_entity.pdbx_description
1 polymer ?
#
loop_
_entity_poly.entity_id
_entity_poly.type
_entity_poly.pdbx_seq_one_letter_code
_entity_poly.pdbx_strand_id
1 'polypeptide(L)'
;MPDMIHVTLQYSNAVLTALLPIFSDFAKKLELPVPVPVAAEHVEHFATGGPVIPGYPIDVRGYLVLTNGWRFWYAWGHVNSFECPRNYRTLQDPDRVPEFVGTLRMSKREAVRLARDVLIKMGYADKLPQTSKRPKKVEGPFKWRGQTLPYYQIQWTWKTGDQGHYVEFDIDADKKIVTRFDSASTNLWGKPPELSVKPELESEYRKRVMEGKQIHRRDPPPERLPAP
;
A
#
# COMPACT_ATOMS: atom_id res chain seq x y z
N MET A 1 7.66 -3.50 22.09
CA MET A 1 7.25 -2.97 20.77
C MET A 1 8.44 -3.12 19.83
N PRO A 2 8.24 -3.49 18.55
CA PRO A 2 9.33 -3.50 17.57
C PRO A 2 9.93 -2.10 17.44
N ASP A 3 11.22 -2.03 17.13
CA ASP A 3 11.89 -0.76 16.80
C ASP A 3 11.36 -0.23 15.45
N MET A 4 11.59 1.05 15.17
CA MET A 4 11.12 1.72 13.96
C MET A 4 12.30 2.23 13.14
N ILE A 5 12.14 2.29 11.83
CA ILE A 5 13.10 3.01 10.97
C ILE A 5 12.96 4.51 11.26
N HIS A 6 14.07 5.16 11.61
CA HIS A 6 14.17 6.61 11.67
C HIS A 6 14.30 7.17 10.25
N VAL A 7 13.23 7.77 9.73
CA VAL A 7 13.18 8.23 8.34
C VAL A 7 13.87 9.58 8.22
N THR A 8 15.12 9.56 7.74
CA THR A 8 15.84 10.77 7.32
C THR A 8 15.45 11.19 5.91
N LEU A 9 15.67 12.46 5.54
CA LEU A 9 15.47 12.93 4.16
C LEU A 9 16.31 12.12 3.15
N GLN A 10 17.56 11.81 3.50
CA GLN A 10 18.46 11.05 2.66
C GLN A 10 17.93 9.63 2.42
N TYR A 11 17.44 8.96 3.48
CA TYR A 11 16.84 7.64 3.37
C TYR A 11 15.54 7.69 2.54
N SER A 12 14.65 8.64 2.82
CA SER A 12 13.39 8.80 2.07
C SER A 12 13.63 8.99 0.57
N ASN A 13 14.58 9.86 0.19
CA ASN A 13 14.92 10.09 -1.22
C ASN A 13 15.58 8.87 -1.87
N ALA A 14 16.43 8.15 -1.15
CA ALA A 14 17.04 6.91 -1.65
C ALA A 14 15.99 5.84 -1.92
N VAL A 15 15.01 5.65 -1.01
CA VAL A 15 13.91 4.71 -1.20
C VAL A 15 13.04 5.14 -2.40
N LEU A 16 12.63 6.41 -2.46
CA LEU A 16 11.82 6.90 -3.58
C LEU A 16 12.51 6.61 -4.93
N THR A 17 13.79 6.99 -5.04
CA THR A 17 14.58 6.80 -6.26
C THR A 17 14.67 5.33 -6.66
N ALA A 18 14.84 4.42 -5.69
CA ALA A 18 14.89 2.99 -5.93
C ALA A 18 13.53 2.39 -6.34
N LEU A 19 12.41 2.95 -5.86
CA LEU A 19 11.07 2.43 -6.13
C LEU A 19 10.42 2.98 -7.40
N LEU A 20 10.80 4.18 -7.88
CA LEU A 20 10.21 4.79 -9.09
C LEU A 20 10.29 3.88 -10.34
N PRO A 21 11.42 3.22 -10.65
CA PRO A 21 11.48 2.27 -11.77
C PRO A 21 10.55 1.07 -11.58
N ILE A 22 10.44 0.56 -10.35
CA ILE A 22 9.57 -0.57 -10.01
C ILE A 22 8.10 -0.21 -10.23
N PHE A 23 7.67 0.97 -9.77
CA PHE A 23 6.31 1.46 -10.01
C PHE A 23 6.06 1.74 -11.49
N SER A 24 7.04 2.24 -12.22
CA SER A 24 6.97 2.45 -13.68
C SER A 24 6.74 1.14 -14.43
N ASP A 25 7.54 0.12 -14.14
CA ASP A 25 7.42 -1.20 -14.75
C ASP A 25 6.08 -1.87 -14.40
N PHE A 26 5.66 -1.73 -13.15
CA PHE A 26 4.38 -2.25 -12.68
C PHE A 26 3.20 -1.59 -13.41
N ALA A 27 3.19 -0.25 -13.46
CA ALA A 27 2.15 0.51 -14.17
C ALA A 27 2.13 0.20 -15.67
N LYS A 28 3.31 0.06 -16.29
CA LYS A 28 3.45 -0.33 -17.70
C LYS A 28 2.88 -1.71 -17.98
N LYS A 29 3.19 -2.72 -17.14
CA LYS A 29 2.68 -4.10 -17.28
C LYS A 29 1.16 -4.17 -17.23
N LEU A 30 0.55 -3.29 -16.44
CA LEU A 30 -0.90 -3.23 -16.25
C LEU A 30 -1.59 -2.22 -17.17
N GLU A 31 -0.83 -1.50 -17.99
CA GLU A 31 -1.34 -0.45 -18.87
C GLU A 31 -2.18 0.59 -18.10
N LEU A 32 -1.74 0.93 -16.88
CA LEU A 32 -2.45 1.90 -16.04
C LEU A 32 -2.38 3.30 -16.66
N PRO A 33 -3.43 4.13 -16.50
CA PRO A 33 -3.47 5.50 -17.03
C PRO A 33 -2.66 6.46 -16.15
N VAL A 34 -1.37 6.18 -15.99
CA VAL A 34 -0.39 7.00 -15.28
C VAL A 34 0.79 7.33 -16.20
N PRO A 35 1.56 8.39 -15.94
CA PRO A 35 2.78 8.67 -16.69
C PRO A 35 3.77 7.49 -16.58
N VAL A 36 4.33 7.06 -17.72
CA VAL A 36 5.35 6.01 -17.78
C VAL A 36 6.53 6.53 -18.61
N PRO A 37 7.75 6.63 -18.06
CA PRO A 37 8.10 6.28 -16.68
C PRO A 37 7.47 7.22 -15.65
N VAL A 38 7.15 6.68 -14.47
CA VAL A 38 6.83 7.47 -13.28
C VAL A 38 8.13 8.14 -12.82
N ALA A 39 8.09 9.44 -12.65
CA ALA A 39 9.24 10.29 -12.38
C ALA A 39 8.93 11.19 -11.18
N ALA A 40 9.96 11.82 -10.61
CA ALA A 40 9.83 12.59 -9.37
C ALA A 40 8.82 13.73 -9.49
N GLU A 41 8.72 14.38 -10.66
CA GLU A 41 7.75 15.43 -10.96
C GLU A 41 6.29 14.97 -10.96
N HIS A 42 6.05 13.66 -11.10
CA HIS A 42 4.71 13.07 -11.03
C HIS A 42 4.29 12.71 -9.60
N VAL A 43 5.19 12.87 -8.62
CA VAL A 43 4.96 12.50 -7.22
C VAL A 43 4.33 13.69 -6.48
N GLU A 44 3.13 13.47 -5.94
CA GLU A 44 2.47 14.42 -5.04
C GLU A 44 2.93 14.19 -3.59
N HIS A 45 2.98 12.93 -3.18
CA HIS A 45 3.36 12.54 -1.83
C HIS A 45 4.10 11.21 -1.83
N PHE A 46 5.12 11.11 -0.99
CA PHE A 46 5.82 9.86 -0.74
C PHE A 46 6.08 9.69 0.76
N ALA A 47 5.80 8.50 1.27
CA ALA A 47 6.12 8.09 2.64
C ALA A 47 6.83 6.73 2.64
N THR A 48 7.74 6.56 3.59
CA THR A 48 8.50 5.32 3.81
C THR A 48 8.67 5.06 5.31
N GLY A 49 9.37 3.98 5.65
CA GLY A 49 9.61 3.53 7.03
C GLY A 49 8.68 2.40 7.45
N GLY A 50 8.65 2.13 8.75
CA GLY A 50 7.87 1.05 9.33
C GLY A 50 8.61 0.34 10.45
N PRO A 51 7.96 -0.68 11.04
CA PRO A 51 8.57 -1.46 12.12
C PRO A 51 9.66 -2.38 11.59
N VAL A 52 10.73 -2.52 12.36
CA VAL A 52 11.71 -3.59 12.20
C VAL A 52 11.22 -4.80 12.97
N ILE A 53 10.89 -5.86 12.23
CA ILE A 53 10.35 -7.09 12.82
C ILE A 53 11.52 -8.02 13.18
N PRO A 54 11.70 -8.37 14.47
CA PRO A 54 12.76 -9.29 14.87
C PRO A 54 12.68 -10.61 14.10
N GLY A 55 13.82 -11.09 13.62
CA GLY A 55 13.91 -12.32 12.82
C GLY A 55 13.62 -12.16 11.32
N TYR A 56 13.31 -10.95 10.86
CA TYR A 56 13.14 -10.63 9.43
C TYR A 56 14.18 -9.61 8.97
N PRO A 57 14.61 -9.66 7.69
CA PRO A 57 15.37 -8.57 7.09
C PRO A 57 14.59 -7.25 7.17
N ILE A 58 15.31 -6.13 7.17
CA ILE A 58 14.68 -4.81 7.11
C ILE A 58 13.89 -4.70 5.80
N ASP A 59 12.60 -4.43 5.96
CA ASP A 59 11.66 -4.31 4.86
C ASP A 59 11.66 -2.88 4.30
N VAL A 60 12.05 -2.74 3.03
CA VAL A 60 11.97 -1.45 2.32
C VAL A 60 10.51 -1.23 1.92
N ARG A 61 9.90 -0.19 2.48
CA ARG A 61 8.50 0.15 2.25
C ARG A 61 8.36 1.48 1.52
N GLY A 62 7.33 1.61 0.71
CA GLY A 62 7.00 2.88 0.06
C GLY A 62 5.51 3.02 -0.14
N TYR A 63 4.98 4.18 0.21
CA TYR A 63 3.66 4.63 -0.16
C TYR A 63 3.81 5.83 -1.08
N LEU A 64 3.39 5.67 -2.33
CA LEU A 64 3.49 6.68 -3.37
C LEU A 64 2.10 7.17 -3.76
N VAL A 65 1.93 8.48 -3.79
CA VAL A 65 0.75 9.17 -4.36
C VAL A 65 1.24 10.02 -5.53
N LEU A 66 0.63 9.80 -6.69
CA LEU A 66 0.89 10.57 -7.89
C LEU A 66 -0.04 11.79 -7.96
N THR A 67 0.37 12.83 -8.70
CA THR A 67 -0.40 14.07 -8.89
C THR A 67 -1.75 13.88 -9.58
N ASN A 68 -1.96 12.75 -10.25
CA ASN A 68 -3.25 12.35 -10.81
C ASN A 68 -4.11 11.51 -9.84
N GLY A 69 -3.68 11.39 -8.58
CA GLY A 69 -4.37 10.70 -7.49
C GLY A 69 -4.20 9.18 -7.46
N TRP A 70 -3.42 8.59 -8.37
CA TRP A 70 -3.08 7.16 -8.29
C TRP A 70 -2.15 6.88 -7.12
N ARG A 71 -2.35 5.72 -6.48
CA ARG A 71 -1.61 5.32 -5.28
C ARG A 71 -0.98 3.95 -5.46
N PHE A 72 0.24 3.79 -4.94
CA PHE A 72 0.97 2.53 -4.96
C PHE A 72 1.58 2.25 -3.60
N TRP A 73 1.60 0.97 -3.22
CA TRP A 73 2.28 0.47 -2.05
C TRP A 73 3.31 -0.58 -2.46
N TYR A 74 4.50 -0.43 -1.88
CA TYR A 74 5.57 -1.39 -1.99
C TYR A 74 5.94 -1.87 -0.59
N ALA A 75 6.00 -3.18 -0.41
CA ALA A 75 6.46 -3.83 0.81
C ALA A 75 6.89 -5.25 0.49
N TRP A 76 7.77 -5.82 1.31
CA TRP A 76 8.23 -7.20 1.21
C TRP A 76 8.76 -7.56 -0.18
N GLY A 77 9.49 -6.64 -0.81
CA GLY A 77 10.14 -6.90 -2.09
C GLY A 77 9.23 -6.83 -3.33
N HIS A 78 7.97 -6.37 -3.22
CA HIS A 78 7.05 -6.26 -4.35
C HIS A 78 6.02 -5.13 -4.19
N VAL A 79 5.33 -4.79 -5.28
CA VAL A 79 4.16 -3.89 -5.25
C VAL A 79 2.98 -4.70 -4.74
N ASN A 80 2.61 -4.50 -3.47
CA ASN A 80 1.59 -5.29 -2.82
C ASN A 80 0.18 -4.68 -2.96
N SER A 81 0.09 -3.40 -3.33
CA SER A 81 -1.20 -2.74 -3.60
C SER A 81 -1.07 -1.58 -4.61
N PHE A 82 -2.15 -1.31 -5.34
CA PHE A 82 -2.37 -0.05 -6.03
C PHE A 82 -3.84 0.36 -5.94
N GLU A 83 -4.11 1.65 -6.12
CA GLU A 83 -5.46 2.20 -6.10
C GLU A 83 -5.61 3.35 -7.11
N CYS A 84 -6.69 3.29 -7.87
CA CYS A 84 -7.16 4.36 -8.77
C CYS A 84 -7.79 5.49 -7.95
N PRO A 85 -7.64 6.77 -8.34
CA PRO A 85 -8.28 7.90 -7.67
C PRO A 85 -9.81 7.79 -7.60
N ARG A 86 -10.43 7.03 -8.51
CA ARG A 86 -11.86 6.72 -8.53
C ARG A 86 -12.09 5.26 -8.18
N ASN A 87 -12.13 4.96 -6.89
CA ASN A 87 -12.55 3.66 -6.35
C ASN A 87 -13.75 3.84 -5.41
N TYR A 88 -14.87 3.18 -5.73
CA TYR A 88 -16.09 3.22 -4.91
C TYR A 88 -15.86 2.63 -3.52
N ARG A 89 -15.00 1.63 -3.37
CA ARG A 89 -14.84 0.86 -2.12
C ARG A 89 -14.06 1.59 -1.04
N THR A 90 -13.25 2.56 -1.44
CA THR A 90 -12.48 3.43 -0.52
C THR A 90 -13.13 4.80 -0.36
N LEU A 91 -14.30 5.02 -0.97
CA LEU A 91 -15.07 6.24 -0.81
C LEU A 91 -15.53 6.39 0.64
N GLN A 92 -15.11 7.49 1.28
CA GLN A 92 -15.52 7.83 2.65
C GLN A 92 -16.67 8.84 2.68
N ASP A 93 -16.90 9.55 1.59
CA ASP A 93 -17.92 10.60 1.47
C ASP A 93 -19.19 10.05 0.79
N PRO A 94 -20.31 9.86 1.53
CA PRO A 94 -21.56 9.35 0.98
C PRO A 94 -22.18 10.24 -0.10
N ASP A 95 -21.92 11.55 -0.10
CA ASP A 95 -22.53 12.49 -1.05
C ASP A 95 -21.94 12.35 -2.45
N ARG A 96 -20.78 11.69 -2.57
CA ARG A 96 -20.11 11.38 -3.83
C ARG A 96 -20.49 10.03 -4.43
N VAL A 97 -21.31 9.23 -3.75
CA VAL A 97 -21.82 7.95 -4.30
C VAL A 97 -22.50 8.11 -5.68
N PRO A 98 -23.26 9.19 -5.99
CA PRO A 98 -23.80 9.42 -7.32
C PRO A 98 -22.74 9.37 -8.44
N GLU A 99 -21.50 9.80 -8.16
CA GLU A 99 -20.40 9.75 -9.14
C GLU A 99 -20.06 8.32 -9.56
N PHE A 100 -20.43 7.30 -8.77
CA PHE A 100 -20.12 5.89 -9.02
C PHE A 100 -21.29 5.11 -9.59
N VAL A 101 -22.44 5.75 -9.82
CA VAL A 101 -23.53 5.14 -10.56
C VAL A 101 -23.10 4.93 -12.00
N GLY A 102 -23.45 3.77 -12.55
CA GLY A 102 -23.12 3.44 -13.93
C GLY A 102 -23.91 2.24 -14.46
N THR A 103 -23.48 1.77 -15.62
CA THR A 103 -24.10 0.63 -16.30
C THR A 103 -23.34 -0.65 -15.98
N LEU A 104 -24.07 -1.72 -15.64
CA LEU A 104 -23.43 -3.03 -15.44
C LEU A 104 -23.09 -3.65 -16.80
N ARG A 105 -21.81 -3.56 -17.23
CA ARG A 105 -21.34 -4.09 -18.53
C ARG A 105 -20.50 -5.36 -18.42
N MET A 106 -20.30 -5.85 -17.20
CA MET A 106 -19.47 -7.02 -16.90
C MET A 106 -20.16 -7.88 -15.84
N SER A 107 -20.17 -9.19 -16.06
CA SER A 107 -20.63 -10.19 -15.11
C SER A 107 -19.57 -10.49 -14.04
N LYS A 108 -20.01 -11.10 -12.93
CA LYS A 108 -19.08 -11.60 -11.89
C LYS A 108 -18.00 -12.52 -12.44
N ARG A 109 -18.35 -13.38 -13.42
CA ARG A 109 -17.40 -14.35 -14.00
C ARG A 109 -16.32 -13.65 -14.82
N GLU A 110 -16.70 -12.62 -15.59
CA GLU A 110 -15.75 -11.79 -16.33
C GLU A 110 -14.87 -10.98 -15.39
N ALA A 111 -15.41 -10.44 -14.30
CA ALA A 111 -14.63 -9.73 -13.28
C ALA A 111 -13.58 -10.63 -12.61
N VAL A 112 -13.95 -11.87 -12.25
CA VAL A 112 -12.98 -12.87 -11.73
C VAL A 112 -11.90 -13.21 -12.75
N ARG A 113 -12.25 -13.27 -14.04
CA ARG A 113 -11.28 -13.49 -15.11
C ARG A 113 -10.30 -12.32 -15.21
N LEU A 114 -10.81 -11.09 -15.25
CA LEU A 114 -10.00 -9.88 -15.27
C LEU A 114 -9.02 -9.82 -14.09
N ALA A 115 -9.45 -10.14 -12.87
CA ALA A 115 -8.58 -10.19 -11.70
C ALA A 115 -7.43 -11.21 -11.87
N ARG A 116 -7.72 -12.39 -12.43
CA ARG A 116 -6.70 -13.41 -12.71
C ARG A 116 -5.75 -12.99 -13.84
N ASP A 117 -6.28 -12.37 -14.89
CA ASP A 117 -5.48 -11.86 -16.00
C ASP A 117 -4.49 -10.79 -15.50
N VAL A 118 -4.91 -9.95 -14.55
CA VAL A 118 -4.03 -8.99 -13.88
C VAL A 118 -2.96 -9.68 -13.04
N LEU A 119 -3.29 -10.72 -12.27
CA LEU A 119 -2.28 -11.53 -11.56
C LEU A 119 -1.25 -12.16 -12.50
N ILE A 120 -1.69 -12.60 -13.69
CA ILE A 120 -0.79 -13.14 -14.72
C ILE A 120 0.12 -12.02 -15.26
N LYS A 121 -0.43 -10.86 -15.63
CA LYS A 121 0.34 -9.70 -16.11
C LYS A 121 1.39 -9.21 -15.10
N MET A 122 1.09 -9.28 -13.80
CA MET A 122 2.04 -8.92 -12.73
C MET A 122 3.13 -9.98 -12.50
N GLY A 123 2.96 -11.20 -13.05
CA GLY A 123 3.82 -12.35 -12.76
C GLY A 123 3.58 -12.96 -11.37
N TYR A 124 2.39 -12.76 -10.80
CA TYR A 124 2.04 -13.21 -9.45
C TYR A 124 1.22 -14.51 -9.46
N ALA A 125 0.62 -14.88 -10.60
CA ALA A 125 -0.27 -16.03 -10.71
C ALA A 125 0.36 -17.34 -10.19
N ASP A 126 1.58 -17.68 -10.63
CA ASP A 126 2.25 -18.93 -10.26
C ASP A 126 2.62 -19.00 -8.77
N LYS A 127 2.91 -17.83 -8.17
CA LYS A 127 3.21 -17.70 -6.73
C LYS A 127 1.96 -17.80 -5.86
N LEU A 128 0.78 -17.64 -6.46
CA LEU A 128 -0.51 -17.57 -5.77
C LEU A 128 -1.47 -18.66 -6.28
N PRO A 129 -1.12 -19.95 -6.16
CA PRO A 129 -1.92 -21.04 -6.73
C PRO A 129 -3.36 -21.08 -6.20
N GLN A 130 -3.62 -20.53 -5.00
CA GLN A 130 -4.97 -20.44 -4.43
C GLN A 130 -5.90 -19.52 -5.23
N THR A 131 -5.37 -18.60 -6.03
CA THR A 131 -6.17 -17.68 -6.87
C THR A 131 -6.74 -18.35 -8.14
N SER A 132 -6.21 -19.52 -8.52
CA SER A 132 -6.81 -20.39 -9.55
C SER A 132 -8.16 -20.99 -9.13
N LYS A 133 -8.36 -21.18 -7.81
CA LYS A 133 -9.60 -21.69 -7.24
C LYS A 133 -10.70 -20.63 -7.24
N ARG A 134 -11.93 -21.03 -6.92
CA ARG A 134 -13.06 -20.12 -6.74
C ARG A 134 -12.73 -19.09 -5.64
N PRO A 135 -12.96 -17.78 -5.86
CA PRO A 135 -12.80 -16.77 -4.81
C PRO A 135 -13.66 -17.09 -3.59
N LYS A 136 -13.17 -16.75 -2.40
CA LYS A 136 -13.93 -16.89 -1.16
C LYS A 136 -15.10 -15.91 -1.12
N LYS A 137 -14.89 -14.71 -1.68
CA LYS A 137 -15.87 -13.62 -1.70
C LYS A 137 -15.96 -13.01 -3.10
N VAL A 138 -17.19 -12.79 -3.57
CA VAL A 138 -17.51 -12.00 -4.78
C VAL A 138 -18.75 -11.15 -4.51
N GLU A 139 -18.53 -9.91 -4.05
CA GLU A 139 -19.60 -8.94 -3.77
C GLU A 139 -19.89 -8.05 -4.98
N GLY A 140 -21.07 -7.42 -5.00
CA GLY A 140 -21.52 -6.56 -6.08
C GLY A 140 -22.36 -7.28 -7.15
N PRO A 141 -22.89 -6.56 -8.15
CA PRO A 141 -23.00 -5.11 -8.13
C PRO A 141 -23.92 -4.66 -6.99
N PHE A 142 -23.85 -3.40 -6.60
CA PHE A 142 -24.67 -2.84 -5.53
C PHE A 142 -25.80 -1.98 -6.09
N LYS A 143 -26.75 -1.65 -5.22
CA LYS A 143 -27.82 -0.69 -5.51
C LYS A 143 -27.72 0.49 -4.56
N TRP A 144 -27.87 1.69 -5.11
CA TRP A 144 -27.96 2.93 -4.34
C TRP A 144 -29.16 3.72 -4.83
N ARG A 145 -30.16 3.90 -3.97
CA ARG A 145 -31.43 4.60 -4.30
C ARG A 145 -32.05 4.10 -5.62
N GLY A 146 -32.07 2.78 -5.82
CA GLY A 146 -32.57 2.12 -7.04
C GLY A 146 -31.60 2.12 -8.23
N GLN A 147 -30.56 2.96 -8.22
CA GLN A 147 -29.55 3.04 -9.27
C GLN A 147 -28.47 1.97 -9.08
N THR A 148 -27.81 1.59 -10.18
CA THR A 148 -26.79 0.54 -10.17
C THR A 148 -25.42 1.13 -9.86
N LEU A 149 -24.72 0.52 -8.90
CA LEU A 149 -23.30 0.73 -8.66
C LEU A 149 -22.56 -0.49 -9.25
N PRO A 150 -21.95 -0.36 -10.43
CA PRO A 150 -21.37 -1.48 -11.17
C PRO A 150 -19.96 -1.79 -10.63
N TYR A 151 -19.82 -2.05 -9.33
CA TYR A 151 -18.53 -2.39 -8.72
C TYR A 151 -18.57 -3.80 -8.13
N TYR A 152 -17.53 -4.57 -8.40
CA TYR A 152 -17.31 -5.88 -7.78
C TYR A 152 -16.11 -5.83 -6.83
N GLN A 153 -16.21 -6.55 -5.72
CA GLN A 153 -15.06 -6.92 -4.91
C GLN A 153 -14.83 -8.42 -4.99
N ILE A 154 -13.60 -8.82 -5.27
CA ILE A 154 -13.20 -10.22 -5.42
C ILE A 154 -12.09 -10.50 -4.43
N GLN A 155 -12.28 -11.52 -3.59
CA GLN A 155 -11.33 -11.85 -2.54
C GLN A 155 -11.02 -13.35 -2.53
N TRP A 156 -9.73 -13.66 -2.52
CA TRP A 156 -9.20 -14.97 -2.15
C TRP A 156 -8.54 -14.85 -0.78
N THR A 157 -8.84 -15.78 0.11
CA THR A 157 -8.23 -15.85 1.44
C THR A 157 -7.86 -17.30 1.73
N TRP A 158 -6.69 -17.54 2.31
CA TRP A 158 -6.25 -18.86 2.74
C TRP A 158 -5.31 -18.73 3.94
N LYS A 159 -4.91 -19.87 4.50
CA LYS A 159 -3.92 -19.95 5.58
C LYS A 159 -2.79 -20.89 5.21
N THR A 160 -1.59 -20.59 5.72
CA THR A 160 -0.44 -21.49 5.73
C THR A 160 0.04 -21.57 7.18
N GLY A 161 -0.27 -22.66 7.89
CA GLY A 161 -0.15 -22.71 9.34
C GLY A 161 -1.01 -21.62 10.00
N ASP A 162 -0.40 -20.82 10.88
CA ASP A 162 -1.06 -19.69 11.57
C ASP A 162 -1.09 -18.40 10.75
N GLN A 163 -0.39 -18.35 9.61
CA GLN A 163 -0.34 -17.15 8.77
C GLN A 163 -1.58 -17.07 7.86
N GLY A 164 -2.30 -15.95 7.96
CA GLY A 164 -3.38 -15.60 7.03
C GLY A 164 -2.83 -14.94 5.77
N HIS A 165 -3.40 -15.28 4.63
CA HIS A 165 -3.07 -14.69 3.34
C HIS A 165 -4.33 -14.23 2.62
N TYR A 166 -4.21 -13.16 1.84
CA TYR A 166 -5.29 -12.71 0.98
C TYR A 166 -4.79 -12.05 -0.29
N VAL A 167 -5.68 -12.03 -1.28
CA VAL A 167 -5.61 -11.25 -2.51
C VAL A 167 -6.99 -10.66 -2.74
N GLU A 168 -7.05 -9.36 -2.94
CA GLU A 168 -8.28 -8.60 -3.13
C GLU A 168 -8.19 -7.71 -4.37
N PHE A 169 -9.30 -7.63 -5.09
CA PHE A 169 -9.49 -6.73 -6.22
C PHE A 169 -10.82 -6.00 -6.11
N ASP A 170 -10.80 -4.69 -6.38
CA ASP A 170 -12.00 -3.91 -6.65
C ASP A 170 -12.06 -3.56 -8.14
N ILE A 171 -13.18 -3.86 -8.79
CA ILE A 171 -13.36 -3.77 -10.25
C ILE A 171 -14.53 -2.86 -10.58
N ASP A 172 -14.30 -1.91 -11.48
CA ASP A 172 -15.35 -1.14 -12.16
C ASP A 172 -15.88 -1.96 -13.34
N ALA A 173 -17.09 -2.47 -13.21
CA ALA A 173 -17.77 -3.30 -14.19
C ALA A 173 -18.44 -2.51 -15.33
N ASP A 174 -18.51 -1.18 -15.24
CA ASP A 174 -18.92 -0.33 -16.36
C ASP A 174 -17.73 -0.12 -17.30
N LYS A 175 -16.62 0.33 -16.72
CA LYS A 175 -15.37 0.61 -17.46
C LYS A 175 -14.54 -0.64 -17.74
N LYS A 176 -14.85 -1.77 -17.11
CA LYS A 176 -14.15 -3.06 -17.22
C LYS A 176 -12.67 -2.98 -16.81
N ILE A 177 -12.38 -2.23 -15.76
CA ILE A 177 -11.01 -1.99 -15.26
C ILE A 177 -10.87 -2.40 -13.80
N VAL A 178 -9.66 -2.76 -13.40
CA VAL A 178 -9.30 -2.89 -11.98
C VAL A 178 -9.07 -1.49 -11.41
N THR A 179 -9.77 -1.19 -10.32
CA THR A 179 -9.65 0.08 -9.59
C THR A 179 -8.80 -0.04 -8.34
N ARG A 180 -8.65 -1.24 -7.77
CA ARG A 180 -7.72 -1.52 -6.68
C ARG A 180 -7.27 -2.97 -6.73
N PHE A 181 -6.02 -3.17 -6.36
CA PHE A 181 -5.42 -4.46 -6.03
C PHE A 181 -4.81 -4.35 -4.63
N ASP A 182 -4.95 -5.39 -3.83
CA ASP A 182 -4.30 -5.49 -2.53
C ASP A 182 -3.98 -6.94 -2.21
N SER A 183 -2.84 -7.19 -1.57
CA SER A 183 -2.41 -8.53 -1.24
C SER A 183 -1.53 -8.58 0.01
N ALA A 184 -1.71 -9.66 0.75
CA ALA A 184 -0.77 -10.08 1.78
C ALA A 184 -0.52 -11.57 1.62
N SER A 185 0.65 -11.94 1.12
CA SER A 185 1.07 -13.33 0.95
C SER A 185 2.58 -13.44 1.06
N THR A 186 3.06 -14.36 1.91
CA THR A 186 4.50 -14.64 2.03
C THR A 186 5.08 -15.23 0.75
N ASN A 187 4.26 -15.85 -0.10
CA ASN A 187 4.70 -16.35 -1.40
C ASN A 187 5.11 -15.25 -2.39
N LEU A 188 4.67 -14.00 -2.17
CA LEU A 188 5.05 -12.85 -3.01
C LEU A 188 6.33 -12.17 -2.52
N TRP A 189 6.83 -12.54 -1.33
CA TRP A 189 8.00 -11.91 -0.78
C TRP A 189 9.21 -12.07 -1.71
N GLY A 190 9.89 -10.94 -1.91
CA GLY A 190 11.06 -10.85 -2.77
C GLY A 190 12.21 -10.16 -2.08
N LYS A 191 13.35 -10.08 -2.77
CA LYS A 191 14.46 -9.23 -2.34
C LYS A 191 14.04 -7.76 -2.56
N PRO A 192 14.05 -6.89 -1.54
CA PRO A 192 13.84 -5.46 -1.73
C PRO A 192 14.96 -4.85 -2.60
N PRO A 193 14.75 -3.67 -3.21
CA PRO A 193 15.81 -3.00 -3.94
C PRO A 193 17.00 -2.69 -3.02
N GLU A 194 18.19 -2.70 -3.59
CA GLU A 194 19.38 -2.25 -2.88
C GLU A 194 19.33 -0.73 -2.73
N LEU A 195 19.55 -0.25 -1.50
CA LEU A 195 19.59 1.17 -1.19
C LEU A 195 21.04 1.60 -1.03
N SER A 196 21.37 2.79 -1.53
CA SER A 196 22.68 3.42 -1.31
C SER A 196 22.90 3.89 0.13
N VAL A 197 21.86 3.82 0.96
CA VAL A 197 21.83 4.32 2.34
C VAL A 197 21.32 3.22 3.25
N LYS A 198 22.05 2.98 4.35
CA LYS A 198 21.57 2.11 5.43
C LYS A 198 20.54 2.88 6.27
N PRO A 199 19.37 2.29 6.58
CA PRO A 199 18.42 2.90 7.50
C PRO A 199 19.05 3.01 8.90
N GLU A 200 18.82 4.14 9.56
CA GLU A 200 19.06 4.32 10.99
C GLU A 200 17.81 3.87 11.74
N LEU A 201 17.97 3.21 12.90
CA LEU A 201 16.85 2.87 13.77
C LEU A 201 16.51 4.04 14.69
N GLU A 202 15.24 4.16 15.06
CA GLU A 202 14.77 5.20 16.00
C GLU A 202 15.49 5.08 17.35
N SER A 203 15.78 3.86 17.82
CA SER A 203 16.58 3.67 19.04
C SER A 203 18.03 4.15 18.89
N GLU A 204 18.66 3.96 17.73
CA GLU A 204 20.01 4.43 17.42
C GLU A 204 20.07 5.95 17.34
N TYR A 205 19.12 6.54 16.62
CA TYR A 205 18.95 7.98 16.53
C TYR A 205 18.79 8.62 17.91
N ARG A 206 17.90 8.07 18.75
CA ARG A 206 17.67 8.58 20.11
C ARG A 206 18.91 8.51 20.97
N LYS A 207 19.66 7.40 20.95
CA LYS A 207 20.94 7.31 21.67
C LYS A 207 21.90 8.40 21.21
N ARG A 208 22.10 8.52 19.89
CA ARG A 208 23.00 9.52 19.29
C ARG A 208 22.64 10.96 19.66
N VAL A 209 21.36 11.32 19.65
CA VAL A 209 20.90 12.71 19.87
C VAL A 209 20.68 13.04 21.35
N MET A 210 20.29 12.06 22.18
CA MET A 210 19.98 12.27 23.59
C MET A 210 21.19 12.06 24.50
N GLU A 211 22.13 11.15 24.18
CA GLU A 211 23.35 10.97 24.98
C GLU A 211 24.29 12.19 24.91
N GLY A 212 24.16 13.03 23.87
CA GLY A 212 24.89 14.30 23.74
C GLY A 212 24.25 15.50 24.47
N LYS A 213 23.05 15.34 25.05
CA LYS A 213 22.38 16.39 25.84
C LYS A 213 22.34 15.96 27.30
N GLN A 214 23.34 16.39 28.06
CA GLN A 214 23.24 16.44 29.52
C GLN A 214 22.02 17.32 29.85
N ILE A 215 20.90 16.70 30.17
CA ILE A 215 19.77 17.40 30.78
C ILE A 215 20.28 17.77 32.17
N HIS A 216 20.83 18.98 32.33
CA HIS A 216 20.85 19.61 33.64
C HIS A 216 19.38 19.71 34.06
N ARG A 217 18.92 18.75 34.85
CA ARG A 217 17.79 18.96 35.74
C ARG A 217 18.17 20.19 36.54
N ARG A 218 17.61 21.35 36.17
CA ARG A 218 17.56 22.45 37.12
C ARG A 218 16.72 21.94 38.27
N ASP A 219 17.30 21.93 39.46
CA ASP A 219 16.53 21.68 40.66
C ASP A 219 15.30 22.61 40.65
N PRO A 220 14.11 22.08 40.98
CA PRO A 220 12.95 22.94 41.12
C PRO A 220 13.29 24.06 42.11
N PRO A 221 12.84 25.31 41.88
CA PRO A 221 13.07 26.40 42.82
C PRO A 221 12.57 25.99 44.20
N PRO A 222 13.29 26.30 45.30
CA PRO A 222 12.84 25.95 46.63
C PRO A 222 11.46 26.54 46.87
N GLU A 223 10.52 25.70 47.32
CA GLU A 223 9.18 26.12 47.70
C GLU A 223 9.28 27.25 48.75
N ARG A 224 8.70 28.41 48.42
CA ARG A 224 8.52 29.47 49.41
C ARG A 224 7.50 28.95 50.42
N LEU A 225 7.97 28.65 51.63
CA LEU A 225 7.08 28.43 52.77
C LEU A 225 6.18 29.67 52.94
N PRO A 226 4.87 29.49 53.18
CA PRO A 226 3.97 30.61 53.42
C PRO A 226 4.39 31.34 54.71
N ALA A 227 4.29 32.67 54.66
CA ALA A 227 4.64 33.55 55.77
C ALA A 227 3.74 33.29 57.01
N PRO A 228 4.27 33.52 58.23
CA PRO A 228 3.57 33.25 59.50
C PRO A 228 2.34 34.14 59.71
#